data_AF-A0A553V6T4-F1
#
_entry.id   AF-A0A553V6T4-F1
#
_cell.length_a   1.000
_cell.length_b   1.000
_cell.length_c   1.000
_cell.angle_alpha   90.00
_cell.angle_beta   90.00
_cell.angle_gamma   90.00
#
_symmetry.space_group_name_H-M   'P 1'
#
loop_
_entity.id
_entity.type
_entity.pdbx_description
1 polymer ?
#
loop_
_entity_poly.entity_id
_entity_poly.type
_entity_poly.pdbx_seq_one_letter_code
_entity_poly.pdbx_strand_id
1 'polypeptide(L)' 'MSGPERYRWLTRGKAYKYSAAVGKGLDERRSQTCRVLILPKPGRRPANALVRFEDGTRHIVSTWSLRPVKGQP' A
#
# COMPACT_ATOMS: atom_id res chain seq x y z
N MET A 1 -16.04 6.33 -15.76
CA MET A 1 -16.21 5.62 -14.47
C MET A 1 -15.08 4.60 -14.33
N SER A 2 -13.99 4.91 -13.63
CA SER A 2 -12.94 3.92 -13.36
C SER A 2 -13.38 3.11 -12.15
N GLY A 3 -13.72 1.84 -12.35
CA GLY A 3 -14.08 0.91 -11.29
C GLY A 3 -12.98 0.77 -10.22
N PRO A 4 -13.23 0.07 -9.11
CA PRO A 4 -12.21 -0.13 -8.09
C PRO A 4 -11.03 -0.88 -8.70
N GLU A 5 -9.92 -0.17 -8.91
CA GLU A 5 -8.65 -0.81 -9.22
C GLU A 5 -8.28 -1.67 -8.01
N ARG A 6 -8.50 -2.98 -8.16
CA ARG A 6 -8.26 -3.97 -7.13
C ARG A 6 -7.23 -4.96 -7.66
N TYR A 7 -6.09 -5.02 -7.00
CA TYR A 7 -5.21 -6.19 -7.08
C TYR A 7 -5.79 -7.28 -6.18
N ARG A 8 -5.36 -8.53 -6.38
CA ARG A 8 -5.82 -9.72 -5.63
C ARG A 8 -5.96 -9.51 -4.12
N TRP A 9 -5.14 -8.63 -3.53
CA TRP A 9 -5.12 -8.33 -2.09
C TRP A 9 -4.98 -6.82 -1.75
N LEU A 10 -4.81 -5.93 -2.75
CA LEU A 10 -4.75 -4.47 -2.55
C LEU A 10 -5.93 -3.78 -3.20
N THR A 11 -6.54 -2.84 -2.49
CA THR A 11 -7.68 -2.05 -2.96
C THR A 11 -7.37 -0.57 -2.74
N ARG A 12 -7.57 0.24 -3.78
CA ARG A 12 -7.42 1.69 -3.68
C ARG A 12 -8.35 2.26 -2.60
N GLY A 13 -7.86 3.20 -1.82
CA GLY A 13 -8.60 3.87 -0.74
C GLY A 13 -8.68 3.09 0.57
N LYS A 14 -8.27 1.82 0.59
CA LYS A 14 -8.23 1.01 1.82
C LYS A 14 -6.95 1.24 2.61
N ALA A 15 -7.04 1.01 3.91
CA ALA A 15 -5.92 1.08 4.84
C ALA A 15 -5.17 -0.26 4.87
N TYR A 16 -3.85 -0.18 5.03
CA TYR A 16 -2.92 -1.30 5.12
C TYR A 16 -1.85 -0.97 6.15
N LYS A 17 -1.26 -1.99 6.77
CA LYS A 17 -0.04 -1.83 7.57
C LYS A 17 1.16 -1.83 6.65
N TYR A 18 2.04 -0.85 6.83
CA TYR A 18 3.35 -0.86 6.21
C TYR A 18 4.27 -1.81 6.98
N SER A 19 4.84 -2.78 6.29
CA SER A 19 5.55 -3.94 6.85
C SER A 19 6.75 -4.31 5.98
N ALA A 20 7.46 -3.32 5.46
CA ALA A 20 8.71 -3.57 4.74
C ALA A 20 9.71 -4.35 5.61
N ALA A 21 10.55 -5.16 4.95
CA ALA A 21 11.71 -5.75 5.59
C ALA A 21 12.71 -4.64 5.96
N VAL A 22 13.46 -4.86 7.05
CA VAL A 22 14.51 -3.93 7.52
C VAL A 22 15.51 -3.68 6.39
N GLY A 23 15.83 -2.42 6.13
CA GLY A 23 16.72 -1.99 5.03
C GLY A 23 16.13 -2.12 3.63
N LYS A 24 14.83 -2.43 3.49
CA LYS A 24 14.12 -2.54 2.18
C LYS A 24 13.03 -1.48 2.00
N GLY A 25 13.05 -0.42 2.80
CA GLY A 25 12.16 0.72 2.65
C GLY A 25 12.29 1.70 3.81
N LEU A 26 11.21 2.42 4.11
CA LEU A 26 11.13 3.37 5.23
C LEU A 26 11.03 2.66 6.58
N ASP A 27 12.15 2.24 7.15
CA ASP A 27 12.19 1.51 8.43
C ASP A 27 11.51 2.29 9.57
N GLU A 28 11.62 3.63 9.57
CA GLU A 28 10.96 4.52 10.53
C GLU A 28 9.42 4.45 10.49
N ARG A 29 8.84 4.02 9.35
CA ARG A 29 7.38 3.94 9.14
C ARG A 29 6.85 2.52 9.33
N ARG A 30 7.71 1.57 9.69
CA ARG A 30 7.33 0.17 9.87
C ARG A 30 6.23 0.06 10.93
N SER A 31 5.26 -0.80 10.65
CA SER A 31 4.05 -1.00 11.45
C SER A 31 3.04 0.16 11.44
N GLN A 32 3.33 1.29 10.79
CA GLN A 32 2.35 2.37 10.62
C GLN A 32 1.25 2.00 9.64
N THR A 33 0.10 2.61 9.83
CA THR A 33 -1.03 2.48 8.90
C THR A 33 -0.85 3.45 7.73
N CYS A 34 -1.13 2.99 6.52
CA CYS A 34 -1.16 3.83 5.33
C CYS A 34 -2.38 3.49 4.46
N ARG A 35 -2.83 4.47 3.67
CA ARG A 35 -3.91 4.28 2.70
C ARG A 35 -3.36 4.25 1.29
N VAL A 36 -3.80 3.29 0.50
CA VAL A 36 -3.42 3.21 -0.92
C VAL A 36 -4.14 4.32 -1.69
N LEU A 37 -3.37 5.20 -2.32
CA LEU A 37 -3.90 6.27 -3.17
C LEU A 37 -3.98 5.84 -4.62
N ILE A 38 -2.92 5.19 -5.12
CA ILE A 38 -2.81 4.79 -6.52
C ILE A 38 -2.27 3.37 -6.58
N LEU A 39 -2.91 2.55 -7.39
CA LEU A 39 -2.44 1.23 -7.78
C LEU A 39 -2.03 1.29 -9.26
N PRO A 40 -0.93 0.63 -9.65
CA PRO A 40 -0.58 0.53 -11.06
C PRO A 40 -1.64 -0.28 -11.82
N LYS A 41 -1.61 -0.20 -13.16
CA LYS A 41 -2.53 -0.97 -13.99
C LYS A 41 -2.39 -2.48 -13.74
N PRO A 42 -3.52 -3.22 -13.64
CA PRO A 42 -3.50 -4.68 -13.54
C PRO A 42 -2.78 -5.28 -14.75
N GLY A 43 -1.90 -6.25 -14.51
CA GLY A 43 -1.07 -6.89 -15.55
C GLY A 43 0.42 -6.56 -15.49
N ARG A 44 0.83 -5.50 -14.77
CA ARG A 44 2.25 -5.29 -14.38
C ARG A 44 2.51 -5.79 -12.96
N ARG A 45 3.33 -6.83 -12.80
CA ARG A 45 3.80 -7.35 -11.49
C ARG A 45 5.12 -6.68 -11.09
N PRO A 46 5.37 -6.47 -9.79
CA PRO A 46 4.60 -5.65 -8.86
C PRO A 46 5.12 -4.20 -8.95
N ALA A 47 4.38 -3.31 -9.60
CA ALA A 47 4.78 -1.91 -9.63
C ALA A 47 4.35 -1.24 -8.32
N ASN A 48 5.24 -0.45 -7.75
CA ASN A 48 5.05 0.22 -6.47
C ASN A 48 3.69 0.92 -6.38
N ALA A 49 3.07 0.93 -5.20
CA ALA A 49 1.85 1.67 -4.92
C ALA A 49 2.17 3.03 -4.31
N LEU A 50 1.42 4.06 -4.67
CA LEU A 50 1.44 5.31 -3.94
C LEU A 50 0.55 5.16 -2.71
N VAL A 51 1.11 5.38 -1.53
CA VAL A 51 0.38 5.37 -0.27
C VAL A 51 0.47 6.72 0.43
N ARG A 52 -0.47 6.96 1.36
CA ARG A 52 -0.45 8.08 2.30
C ARG A 52 -0.44 7.56 3.72
N PHE A 53 0.54 7.97 4.51
CA PHE A 53 0.63 7.68 5.95
C PHE A 53 -0.31 8.60 6.75
N GLU A 54 -0.45 8.33 8.05
CA GLU A 54 -1.38 9.06 8.93
C GLU A 54 -1.02 10.53 9.12
N ASP A 55 0.28 10.86 9.06
CA ASP A 55 0.80 12.23 9.09
C ASP A 55 0.57 13.02 7.78
N GLY A 56 -0.06 12.39 6.78
CA GLY A 56 -0.29 12.97 5.46
C GLY A 56 0.86 12.78 4.47
N THR A 57 2.01 12.24 4.90
CA THR A 57 3.17 11.96 4.04
C THR A 57 2.77 10.96 2.96
N ARG A 58 3.15 11.26 1.72
CA ARG A 58 2.92 10.37 0.56
C ARG A 58 4.21 9.67 0.17
N HIS A 59 4.14 8.38 -0.09
CA HIS A 59 5.31 7.63 -0.49
C HIS A 59 4.98 6.51 -1.46
N ILE A 60 5.94 6.20 -2.33
CA ILE A 60 5.85 5.10 -3.26
C ILE A 60 6.49 3.88 -2.59
N VAL A 61 5.69 2.86 -2.29
CA VAL A 61 6.14 1.66 -1.59
C VAL A 61 5.93 0.44 -2.46
N SER A 62 6.80 -0.56 -2.30
CA SER A 62 6.54 -1.87 -2.88
C SER A 62 5.20 -2.38 -2.37
N THR A 63 4.37 -2.89 -3.28
CA THR A 63 3.08 -3.47 -2.90
C THR A 63 3.30 -4.53 -1.83
N TRP A 64 4.34 -5.37 -1.94
CA TRP A 64 4.69 -6.43 -0.98
C TRP A 64 4.99 -5.96 0.44
N SER A 65 5.34 -4.69 0.61
CA SER A 65 5.55 -4.08 1.92
C SER A 65 4.22 -3.70 2.59
N LEU A 66 3.07 -3.99 1.98
CA LEU A 66 1.76 -3.73 2.56
C LEU A 66 1.14 -5.03 3.08
N ARG A 67 0.55 -4.96 4.27
CA ARG A 67 -0.22 -6.06 4.86
C ARG A 67 -1.64 -5.57 5.14
N PRO A 68 -2.67 -6.40 4.88
CA PRO A 68 -4.03 -6.05 5.26
C PRO A 68 -4.09 -5.83 6.78
N VAL A 69 -4.85 -4.82 7.21
CA VAL A 69 -5.17 -4.65 8.62
C VAL A 69 -6.20 -5.72 9.03
N LYS A 70 -6.07 -6.27 10.24
CA LYS A 70 -6.98 -7.31 10.77
C LYS A 70 -8.42 -6.77 10.73
N GLY A 71 -9.35 -7.51 10.10
CA GLY A 71 -10.75 -7.09 9.90
C GLY A 71 -11.05 -6.52 8.51
N GLN A 72 -10.09 -6.53 7.59
CA GLN A 72 -10.34 -6.25 6.18
C GLN A 72 -10.93 -7.50 5.50
N PRO A 73 -12.11 -7.42 4.85
CA PRO A 73 -12.78 -8.54 4.20
C PRO A 73 -12.10 -9.00 2.90
#